data_AF-M4ZR46-F1
#
_entry.id   AF-M4ZR46-F1
#
_cell.length_a   1.000
_cell.length_b   1.000
_cell.length_c   1.000
_cell.angle_alpha   90.00
_cell.angle_beta   90.00
_cell.angle_gamma   90.00
#
_symmetry.space_group_name_H-M   'P 1'
#
loop_
_entity.id
_entity.type
_entity.pdbx_description
1 polymer ?
#
loop_
_entity_poly.entity_id
_entity_poly.type
_entity_poly.pdbx_seq_one_letter_code
_entity_poly.pdbx_strand_id
1 'polypeptide(L)'
;FAAMRDAVKELGGDPEKINPICPADLVIDHSIQVDFNRRSDSLQKNQELEFERNKERFEFLKWGSQAFRNMKIIPPGSGIVHQVNLEYLARVVFDQNGYYYPDSLVGTDSHTTMIDGLGVLGWGVGGIEAEAVMLGQPISMVLPKVIGYKLIGNPHPLVTSTDIVLTVTKHLRQVGVVGKFVEFFGPGVAQLSIADRATIANMCPEYGATAAFFPVDEVSIRYLIQTGRDEEKIKHIKNYLVTVGMFRDFNNASQDPDFTQVVELDLHTVVPCCSGPKRPQDKVAVSEMKKDFESCLGAKQGFKGFNIALDRRGDRVKFVHNGSDFELTHGSVVIAAITSCTNTSNPSVMLGAGLLAKKAVDAGLTVKPYIKTSLSPG
;
A
#
# COMPACT_ATOMS: atom_id res chain seq x y z
N PHE A 1 -2.82 5.40 -25.51
CA PHE A 1 -3.35 6.73 -25.97
C PHE A 1 -2.76 7.28 -27.28
N ALA A 2 -1.49 7.69 -27.35
CA ALA A 2 -0.93 8.37 -28.55
C ALA A 2 -1.12 7.56 -29.85
N ALA A 3 -0.76 6.28 -29.84
CA ALA A 3 -0.97 5.37 -30.97
C ALA A 3 -2.46 5.21 -31.36
N MET A 4 -3.39 5.33 -30.40
CA MET A 4 -4.82 5.31 -30.72
C MET A 4 -5.26 6.57 -31.44
N ARG A 5 -4.68 7.75 -31.15
CA ARG A 5 -4.93 8.97 -31.93
C ARG A 5 -4.51 8.78 -33.39
N ASP A 6 -3.35 8.19 -33.62
CA ASP A 6 -2.86 7.90 -34.97
C ASP A 6 -3.80 6.91 -35.68
N ALA A 7 -4.14 5.79 -35.03
CA ALA A 7 -5.04 4.80 -35.62
C ALA A 7 -6.44 5.38 -35.95
N VAL A 8 -7.02 6.19 -35.06
CA VAL A 8 -8.31 6.85 -35.31
C VAL A 8 -8.21 7.83 -36.49
N LYS A 9 -7.10 8.55 -36.61
CA LYS A 9 -6.82 9.46 -37.72
C LYS A 9 -6.71 8.71 -39.04
N GLU A 10 -5.97 7.60 -39.07
CA GLU A 10 -5.80 6.74 -40.26
C GLU A 10 -7.12 6.17 -40.76
N LEU A 11 -8.05 5.88 -39.84
CA LEU A 11 -9.41 5.44 -40.16
C LEU A 11 -10.38 6.58 -40.51
N GLY A 12 -9.90 7.83 -40.59
CA GLY A 12 -10.72 9.00 -40.94
C GLY A 12 -11.62 9.52 -39.81
N GLY A 13 -11.39 9.07 -38.57
CA GLY A 13 -12.09 9.56 -37.38
C GLY A 13 -11.44 10.80 -36.76
N ASP A 14 -12.09 11.37 -35.74
CA ASP A 14 -11.57 12.49 -34.95
C ASP A 14 -10.64 11.99 -33.82
N PRO A 15 -9.33 12.25 -33.87
CA PRO A 15 -8.38 11.81 -32.85
C PRO A 15 -8.61 12.45 -31.48
N GLU A 16 -9.29 13.61 -31.40
CA GLU A 16 -9.58 14.28 -30.13
C GLU A 16 -10.62 13.54 -29.28
N LYS A 17 -11.29 12.53 -29.86
CA LYS A 17 -12.08 11.54 -29.12
C LYS A 17 -11.22 10.63 -28.23
N ILE A 18 -9.95 10.44 -28.58
CA ILE A 18 -9.00 9.73 -27.72
C ILE A 18 -8.51 10.71 -26.66
N ASN A 19 -9.32 10.85 -25.61
CA ASN A 19 -9.05 11.72 -24.49
C ASN A 19 -9.77 11.23 -23.22
N PRO A 20 -9.14 11.28 -22.04
CA PRO A 20 -9.81 10.93 -20.79
C PRO A 20 -11.09 11.74 -20.56
N ILE A 21 -12.19 11.07 -20.24
CA ILE A 21 -13.48 11.69 -19.88
C ILE A 21 -13.65 11.85 -18.36
N CYS A 22 -12.85 11.12 -17.58
CA CYS A 22 -12.78 11.21 -16.14
C CYS A 22 -11.43 11.82 -15.70
N PRO A 23 -11.29 12.27 -14.44
CA PRO A 23 -10.01 12.65 -13.88
C PRO A 23 -9.01 11.50 -13.93
N ALA A 24 -7.77 11.79 -14.32
CA ALA A 24 -6.64 10.86 -14.31
C ALA A 24 -5.44 11.52 -13.62
N ASP A 25 -5.10 11.03 -12.42
CA ASP A 25 -3.98 11.53 -11.64
C ASP A 25 -2.80 10.53 -11.75
N LEU A 26 -1.66 10.97 -12.28
CA LEU A 26 -0.45 10.18 -12.43
C LEU A 26 0.62 10.67 -11.46
N VAL A 27 1.18 9.76 -10.66
CA VAL A 27 2.28 10.06 -9.73
C VAL A 27 3.57 9.42 -10.25
N ILE A 28 4.65 10.20 -10.28
CA ILE A 28 5.97 9.70 -10.69
C ILE A 28 6.77 9.28 -9.45
N ASP A 29 6.77 7.97 -9.18
CA ASP A 29 7.35 7.39 -7.96
C ASP A 29 8.21 6.13 -8.22
N HIS A 30 8.04 5.47 -9.37
CA HIS A 30 8.76 4.24 -9.74
C HIS A 30 10.11 4.48 -10.47
N SER A 31 10.68 5.68 -10.41
CA SER A 31 11.93 6.03 -11.12
C SER A 31 13.13 6.25 -10.22
N ILE A 32 12.93 6.66 -8.96
CA ILE A 32 14.00 6.90 -8.00
C ILE A 32 14.62 5.57 -7.52
N GLN A 33 15.94 5.57 -7.30
CA GLN A 33 16.66 4.41 -6.78
C GLN A 33 17.51 4.81 -5.57
N VAL A 34 17.77 3.84 -4.69
CA VAL A 34 18.65 4.04 -3.53
C VAL A 34 20.11 3.84 -3.97
N ASP A 35 20.60 4.72 -4.85
CA ASP A 35 22.01 4.74 -5.30
C ASP A 35 22.93 5.11 -4.13
N PHE A 36 22.54 6.14 -3.38
CA PHE A 36 23.18 6.60 -2.16
C PHE A 36 22.25 6.44 -0.97
N ASN A 37 22.82 6.20 0.20
CA ASN A 37 22.10 6.07 1.47
C ASN A 37 22.97 6.53 2.65
N ARG A 38 22.36 6.68 3.84
CA ARG A 38 23.06 6.93 5.12
C ARG A 38 23.92 8.20 5.14
N ARG A 39 23.55 9.21 4.36
CA ARG A 39 24.18 10.54 4.32
C ARG A 39 23.12 11.62 4.10
N SER A 40 23.38 12.83 4.57
CA SER A 40 22.47 13.97 4.41
C SER A 40 22.24 14.37 2.94
N ASP A 41 23.23 14.16 2.07
CA ASP A 41 23.19 14.45 0.64
C ASP A 41 22.62 13.31 -0.22
N SER A 42 22.19 12.21 0.40
CA SER A 42 21.75 11.01 -0.35
C SER A 42 20.47 11.24 -1.15
N LEU A 43 19.49 11.96 -0.61
CA LEU A 43 18.24 12.26 -1.32
C LEU A 43 18.49 13.06 -2.60
N GLN A 44 19.22 14.17 -2.47
CA GLN A 44 19.54 15.04 -3.60
C GLN A 44 20.25 14.26 -4.71
N LYS A 45 21.27 13.47 -4.37
CA LYS A 45 22.01 12.67 -5.36
C LYS A 45 21.15 11.62 -6.05
N ASN A 46 20.25 10.98 -5.31
CA ASN A 46 19.33 10.00 -5.90
C ASN A 46 18.32 10.68 -6.85
N GLN A 47 17.84 11.88 -6.50
CA GLN A 47 16.94 12.66 -7.36
C GLN A 47 17.64 13.21 -8.61
N GLU A 48 18.89 13.67 -8.49
CA GLU A 48 19.71 14.08 -9.63
C GLU A 48 19.87 12.91 -10.63
N LEU A 49 20.27 11.73 -10.14
CA LEU A 49 20.37 10.52 -10.96
C LEU A 49 19.04 10.07 -11.55
N GLU A 50 17.94 10.22 -10.81
CA GLU A 50 16.59 9.92 -11.30
C GLU A 50 16.26 10.77 -12.53
N PHE A 51 16.49 12.08 -12.47
CA PHE A 51 16.26 12.99 -13.59
C PHE A 51 17.18 12.71 -14.77
N GLU A 52 18.48 12.48 -14.53
CA GLU A 52 19.44 12.15 -15.58
C GLU A 52 19.05 10.88 -16.35
N ARG A 53 18.65 9.83 -15.63
CA ARG A 53 18.30 8.53 -16.22
C ARG A 53 16.96 8.52 -16.93
N ASN A 54 16.01 9.37 -16.52
CA ASN A 54 14.61 9.28 -16.94
C ASN A 54 14.10 10.53 -17.70
N LYS A 55 14.99 11.43 -18.12
CA LYS A 55 14.63 12.69 -18.78
C LYS A 55 13.61 12.53 -19.91
N GLU A 56 13.87 11.63 -20.86
CA GLU A 56 12.97 11.37 -21.99
C GLU A 56 11.58 10.92 -21.53
N ARG A 57 11.52 10.02 -20.54
CA ARG A 57 10.25 9.55 -19.97
C ARG A 57 9.47 10.68 -19.30
N PHE A 58 10.15 11.56 -18.57
CA PHE A 58 9.52 12.70 -17.91
C PHE A 58 9.03 13.74 -18.90
N GLU A 59 9.79 14.01 -19.96
CA GLU A 59 9.37 14.87 -21.07
C GLU A 59 8.15 14.28 -21.78
N PHE A 60 8.13 12.97 -22.03
CA PHE A 60 7.00 12.27 -22.63
C PHE A 60 5.73 12.31 -21.76
N LEU A 61 5.85 12.03 -20.46
CA LEU A 61 4.72 12.11 -19.53
C LEU A 61 4.20 13.55 -19.43
N LYS A 62 5.11 14.53 -19.30
CA LYS A 62 4.75 15.96 -19.28
C LYS A 62 4.01 16.37 -20.55
N TRP A 63 4.49 15.96 -21.72
CA TRP A 63 3.77 16.13 -22.98
C TRP A 63 2.37 15.49 -22.91
N GLY A 64 2.25 14.26 -22.40
CA GLY A 64 0.98 13.56 -22.23
C GLY A 64 -0.03 14.38 -21.42
N SER A 65 0.39 14.95 -20.29
CA SER A 65 -0.47 15.81 -19.47
C SER A 65 -0.96 17.10 -20.14
N GLN A 66 -0.28 17.53 -21.21
CA GLN A 66 -0.65 18.70 -22.00
C GLN A 66 -1.49 18.30 -23.23
N ALA A 67 -1.19 17.15 -23.81
CA ALA A 67 -1.85 16.62 -25.00
C ALA A 67 -3.23 16.01 -24.70
N PHE A 68 -3.45 15.52 -23.47
CA PHE A 68 -4.70 14.89 -23.03
C PHE A 68 -5.34 15.69 -21.89
N ARG A 69 -6.64 16.02 -22.02
CA ARG A 69 -7.40 16.71 -20.96
C ARG A 69 -7.62 15.79 -19.76
N ASN A 70 -7.90 16.39 -18.60
CA ASN A 70 -8.17 15.70 -17.33
C ASN A 70 -6.98 14.90 -16.77
N MET A 71 -5.79 15.05 -17.34
CA MET A 71 -4.58 14.38 -16.86
C MET A 71 -3.76 15.33 -15.98
N LYS A 72 -3.63 14.98 -14.70
CA LYS A 72 -2.76 15.69 -13.75
C LYS A 72 -1.54 14.84 -13.46
N ILE A 73 -0.36 15.47 -13.45
CA ILE A 73 0.88 14.81 -13.04
C ILE A 73 1.34 15.37 -11.70
N ILE A 74 1.64 14.47 -10.78
CA ILE A 74 2.38 14.73 -9.56
C ILE A 74 3.87 14.46 -9.86
N PRO A 75 4.74 15.47 -9.77
CA PRO A 75 6.11 15.39 -10.27
C PRO A 75 7.01 14.48 -9.40
N PRO A 76 8.21 14.10 -9.90
CA PRO A 76 9.17 13.31 -9.13
C PRO A 76 9.49 13.95 -7.77
N GLY A 77 9.74 13.10 -6.76
CA GLY A 77 10.08 13.56 -5.41
C GLY A 77 8.90 14.06 -4.57
N SER A 78 7.66 13.84 -5.00
CA SER A 78 6.45 14.29 -4.29
C SER A 78 5.79 13.20 -3.42
N GLY A 79 6.35 11.99 -3.37
CA GLY A 79 5.79 10.86 -2.63
C GLY A 79 5.50 9.64 -3.51
N ILE A 80 4.76 8.68 -2.96
CA ILE A 80 4.34 7.41 -3.58
C ILE A 80 2.83 7.48 -3.87
N VAL A 81 2.42 6.94 -5.02
CA VAL A 81 1.07 7.06 -5.58
C VAL A 81 -0.05 6.86 -4.57
N HIS A 82 -0.01 5.81 -3.77
CA HIS A 82 -1.11 5.46 -2.86
C HIS A 82 -1.16 6.33 -1.59
N GLN A 83 0.00 6.80 -1.12
CA GLN A 83 0.05 7.72 0.02
C GLN A 83 -0.38 9.13 -0.41
N VAL A 84 0.10 9.61 -1.56
CA VAL A 84 -0.40 10.85 -2.19
C VAL A 84 -1.91 10.74 -2.48
N ASN A 85 -2.40 9.56 -2.84
CA ASN A 85 -3.83 9.34 -3.03
C ASN A 85 -4.62 9.56 -1.73
N LEU A 86 -4.27 8.85 -0.66
CA LEU A 86 -4.90 9.00 0.66
C LEU A 86 -4.83 10.43 1.19
N GLU A 87 -3.65 11.04 1.15
CA GLU A 87 -3.37 12.31 1.81
C GLU A 87 -3.79 13.52 0.99
N TYR A 88 -4.00 13.40 -0.33
CA TYR A 88 -4.25 14.55 -1.18
C TYR A 88 -5.27 14.32 -2.30
N LEU A 89 -5.15 13.25 -3.11
CA LEU A 89 -5.99 13.10 -4.31
C LEU A 89 -7.40 12.59 -4.02
N ALA A 90 -7.59 11.74 -3.00
CA ALA A 90 -8.88 11.15 -2.68
C ALA A 90 -9.94 12.21 -2.37
N ARG A 91 -11.09 12.08 -3.03
CA ARG A 91 -12.24 12.98 -2.90
C ARG A 91 -13.24 12.46 -1.87
N VAL A 92 -13.34 11.14 -1.69
CA VAL A 92 -14.35 10.43 -0.88
C VAL A 92 -15.78 10.58 -1.41
N VAL A 93 -16.22 11.80 -1.70
CA VAL A 93 -17.45 12.10 -2.42
C VAL A 93 -17.13 13.17 -3.46
N PHE A 94 -17.48 12.91 -4.72
CA PHE A 94 -17.43 13.91 -5.77
C PHE A 94 -18.59 14.90 -5.62
N ASP A 95 -18.31 16.16 -5.93
CA ASP A 95 -19.30 17.19 -6.21
C ASP A 95 -19.04 17.66 -7.65
N GLN A 96 -19.86 17.16 -8.59
CA GLN A 96 -19.64 17.43 -10.01
C GLN A 96 -20.97 17.61 -10.73
N ASN A 97 -21.08 18.71 -11.50
CA ASN A 97 -22.25 19.03 -12.32
C ASN A 97 -23.59 19.03 -11.55
N GLY A 98 -23.57 19.42 -10.27
CA GLY A 98 -24.75 19.46 -9.41
C GLY A 98 -25.16 18.10 -8.83
N TYR A 99 -24.32 17.08 -8.95
CA TYR A 99 -24.54 15.76 -8.36
C TYR A 99 -23.44 15.38 -7.39
N TYR A 100 -23.85 14.74 -6.29
CA TYR A 100 -22.94 14.06 -5.37
C TYR A 100 -22.96 12.56 -5.62
N TYR A 101 -21.77 11.95 -5.65
CA TYR A 101 -21.62 10.50 -5.77
C TYR A 101 -20.32 10.04 -5.09
N PRO A 102 -20.23 8.76 -4.68
CA PRO A 102 -19.03 8.26 -4.01
C PRO A 102 -17.82 8.34 -4.94
N ASP A 103 -16.67 8.67 -4.36
CA ASP A 103 -15.39 8.46 -5.02
C ASP A 103 -15.18 6.96 -5.24
N SER A 104 -14.68 6.61 -6.41
CA SER A 104 -14.28 5.25 -6.79
C SER A 104 -13.30 5.33 -7.95
N LEU A 105 -12.36 4.38 -8.03
CA LEU A 105 -11.34 4.41 -9.08
C LEU A 105 -10.82 3.03 -9.45
N VAL A 106 -10.15 2.97 -10.59
CA VAL A 106 -9.15 1.94 -10.88
C VAL A 106 -7.81 2.61 -11.12
N GLY A 107 -6.73 1.94 -10.72
CA GLY A 107 -5.37 2.42 -10.93
C GLY A 107 -4.53 1.41 -11.69
N THR A 108 -3.50 1.88 -12.39
CA THR A 108 -2.56 1.02 -13.12
C THR A 108 -1.48 0.43 -12.21
N ASP A 109 -1.83 0.15 -10.96
CA ASP A 109 -0.98 -0.42 -9.92
C ASP A 109 -1.83 -1.36 -9.06
N SER A 110 -1.31 -2.54 -8.72
CA SER A 110 -2.08 -3.55 -7.98
C SER A 110 -2.54 -3.07 -6.61
N HIS A 111 -1.75 -2.22 -5.95
CA HIS A 111 -1.99 -1.77 -4.58
C HIS A 111 -2.89 -0.53 -4.50
N THR A 112 -3.55 -0.15 -5.60
CA THR A 112 -4.62 0.88 -5.59
C THR A 112 -5.70 0.59 -4.54
N THR A 113 -5.90 -0.68 -4.19
CA THR A 113 -6.75 -1.14 -3.09
C THR A 113 -6.41 -0.52 -1.74
N MET A 114 -5.24 0.09 -1.56
CA MET A 114 -4.90 0.84 -0.35
C MET A 114 -5.93 1.93 -0.02
N ILE A 115 -6.56 2.53 -1.04
CA ILE A 115 -7.57 3.57 -0.85
C ILE A 115 -8.88 3.04 -0.26
N ASP A 116 -9.12 1.73 -0.36
CA ASP A 116 -10.28 1.07 0.24
C ASP A 116 -10.31 1.22 1.78
N GLY A 117 -9.15 1.46 2.40
CA GLY A 117 -9.04 1.76 3.83
C GLY A 117 -9.67 3.09 4.25
N LEU A 118 -9.89 4.01 3.30
CA LEU A 118 -10.60 5.28 3.47
C LEU A 118 -12.06 5.20 3.00
N GLY A 119 -12.54 4.02 2.62
CA GLY A 119 -13.92 3.81 2.14
C GLY A 119 -14.18 4.28 0.72
N VAL A 120 -13.12 4.50 -0.07
CA VAL A 120 -13.19 4.73 -1.51
C VAL A 120 -12.97 3.39 -2.19
N LEU A 121 -13.95 2.90 -2.96
CA LEU A 121 -13.82 1.61 -3.62
C LEU A 121 -12.87 1.74 -4.82
N GLY A 122 -11.70 1.11 -4.76
CA GLY A 122 -10.78 1.10 -5.88
C GLY A 122 -9.80 -0.07 -5.91
N TRP A 123 -9.38 -0.45 -7.11
CA TRP A 123 -8.49 -1.60 -7.28
C TRP A 123 -7.55 -1.44 -8.48
N GLY A 124 -6.54 -2.30 -8.52
CA GLY A 124 -5.57 -2.32 -9.60
C GLY A 124 -6.09 -3.01 -10.86
N VAL A 125 -5.82 -2.41 -12.01
CA VAL A 125 -6.12 -2.97 -13.35
C VAL A 125 -4.92 -2.85 -14.27
N GLY A 126 -4.95 -3.58 -15.39
CA GLY A 126 -3.95 -3.41 -16.44
C GLY A 126 -4.07 -2.06 -17.15
N GLY A 127 -2.97 -1.58 -17.73
CA GLY A 127 -2.95 -0.30 -18.45
C GLY A 127 -4.07 -0.18 -19.49
N ILE A 128 -4.27 -1.19 -20.34
CA ILE A 128 -5.29 -1.20 -21.40
C ILE A 128 -6.71 -1.04 -20.84
N GLU A 129 -7.00 -1.66 -19.69
CA GLU A 129 -8.31 -1.54 -19.04
C GLU A 129 -8.52 -0.14 -18.47
N ALA A 130 -7.49 0.44 -17.82
CA ALA A 130 -7.53 1.84 -17.38
C ALA A 130 -7.67 2.81 -18.57
N GLU A 131 -7.00 2.56 -19.70
CA GLU A 131 -7.17 3.34 -20.93
C GLU A 131 -8.62 3.30 -21.43
N ALA A 132 -9.24 2.11 -21.46
CA ALA A 132 -10.63 1.95 -21.88
C ALA A 132 -11.59 2.69 -20.94
N VAL A 133 -11.40 2.59 -19.62
CA VAL A 133 -12.21 3.32 -18.61
C VAL A 133 -12.09 4.82 -18.79
N MET A 134 -10.87 5.33 -18.98
CA MET A 134 -10.65 6.74 -19.28
C MET A 134 -11.37 7.20 -20.55
N LEU A 135 -11.59 6.32 -21.52
CA LEU A 135 -12.35 6.61 -22.75
C LEU A 135 -13.87 6.37 -22.61
N GLY A 136 -14.33 6.03 -21.40
CA GLY A 136 -15.75 5.88 -21.07
C GLY A 136 -16.30 4.47 -21.17
N GLN A 137 -15.45 3.47 -21.37
CA GLN A 137 -15.88 2.07 -21.32
C GLN A 137 -16.14 1.66 -19.87
N PRO A 138 -17.34 1.17 -19.51
CA PRO A 138 -17.57 0.61 -18.20
C PRO A 138 -16.71 -0.63 -17.95
N ILE A 139 -16.28 -0.83 -16.71
CA ILE A 139 -15.61 -2.07 -16.30
C ILE A 139 -16.58 -3.24 -16.49
N SER A 140 -16.11 -4.31 -17.12
CA SER A 140 -16.87 -5.55 -17.26
C SER A 140 -16.42 -6.54 -16.19
N MET A 141 -17.28 -6.82 -15.21
CA MET A 141 -17.00 -7.78 -14.16
C MET A 141 -18.24 -8.60 -13.81
N VAL A 142 -18.02 -9.84 -13.39
CA VAL A 142 -19.06 -10.64 -12.74
C VAL A 142 -19.35 -10.00 -11.38
N LEU A 143 -20.63 -9.85 -11.03
CA LEU A 143 -21.02 -9.33 -9.71
C LEU A 143 -20.35 -10.21 -8.63
N PRO A 144 -19.46 -9.64 -7.80
CA PRO A 144 -18.59 -10.45 -6.96
C PRO A 144 -19.34 -10.94 -5.72
N LYS A 145 -18.91 -12.10 -5.21
CA LYS A 145 -19.21 -12.49 -3.83
C LYS A 145 -18.45 -11.59 -2.87
N VAL A 146 -18.99 -11.36 -1.68
CA VAL A 146 -18.37 -10.53 -0.64
C VAL A 146 -18.13 -11.35 0.61
N ILE A 147 -16.87 -11.44 1.02
CA ILE A 147 -16.44 -12.09 2.27
C ILE A 147 -16.39 -11.03 3.36
N GLY A 148 -17.25 -11.16 4.37
CA GLY A 148 -17.22 -10.30 5.55
C GLY A 148 -16.04 -10.69 6.44
N TYR A 149 -15.10 -9.78 6.67
CA TYR A 149 -13.96 -9.99 7.55
C TYR A 149 -14.19 -9.28 8.89
N LYS A 150 -14.64 -10.04 9.88
CA LYS A 150 -15.01 -9.53 11.19
C LYS A 150 -13.79 -9.36 12.07
N LEU A 151 -13.53 -8.14 12.53
CA LEU A 151 -12.50 -7.83 13.52
C LEU A 151 -13.15 -7.71 14.91
N ILE A 152 -12.59 -8.42 15.87
CA ILE A 152 -12.99 -8.34 17.29
C ILE A 152 -11.76 -8.21 18.19
N GLY A 153 -11.99 -7.94 19.47
CA GLY A 153 -10.92 -7.81 20.46
C GLY A 153 -10.06 -6.56 20.27
N ASN A 154 -8.99 -6.45 21.07
CA ASN A 154 -8.04 -5.35 21.00
C ASN A 154 -6.62 -5.92 20.79
N PRO A 155 -5.80 -5.32 19.90
CA PRO A 155 -4.43 -5.75 19.74
C PRO A 155 -3.63 -5.45 21.02
N HIS A 156 -2.65 -6.29 21.33
CA HIS A 156 -1.71 -6.00 22.42
C HIS A 156 -0.94 -4.69 22.11
N PRO A 157 -0.59 -3.83 23.09
CA PRO A 157 0.06 -2.53 22.83
C PRO A 157 1.40 -2.57 22.09
N LEU A 158 2.03 -3.75 21.97
CA LEU A 158 3.28 -3.96 21.23
C LEU A 158 3.06 -4.43 19.78
N VAL A 159 1.81 -4.70 19.41
CA VAL A 159 1.42 -5.09 18.05
C VAL A 159 1.28 -3.85 17.19
N THR A 160 1.73 -3.96 15.94
CA THR A 160 1.68 -2.90 14.93
C THR A 160 0.63 -3.19 13.86
N SER A 161 0.31 -2.19 13.04
CA SER A 161 -0.52 -2.37 11.83
C SER A 161 0.09 -3.39 10.86
N THR A 162 1.42 -3.42 10.74
CA THR A 162 2.15 -4.41 9.95
C THR A 162 1.87 -5.84 10.43
N ASP A 163 1.87 -6.07 11.74
CA ASP A 163 1.59 -7.41 12.30
C ASP A 163 0.16 -7.88 12.01
N ILE A 164 -0.80 -6.95 12.07
CA ILE A 164 -2.21 -7.21 11.76
C ILE A 164 -2.33 -7.59 10.29
N VAL A 165 -1.79 -6.79 9.35
CA VAL A 165 -1.93 -7.09 7.92
C VAL A 165 -1.21 -8.38 7.52
N LEU A 166 -0.05 -8.71 8.08
CA LEU A 166 0.62 -9.98 7.77
C LEU A 166 -0.20 -11.18 8.28
N THR A 167 -0.92 -11.01 9.40
CA THR A 167 -1.87 -12.00 9.92
C THR A 167 -3.07 -12.15 9.01
N VAL A 168 -3.69 -11.04 8.59
CA VAL A 168 -4.80 -11.01 7.63
C VAL A 168 -4.40 -11.63 6.29
N THR A 169 -3.22 -11.28 5.77
CA THR A 169 -2.69 -11.79 4.49
C THR A 169 -2.57 -13.30 4.51
N LYS A 170 -1.94 -13.87 5.55
CA LYS A 170 -1.86 -15.32 5.71
C LYS A 170 -3.26 -15.95 5.79
N HIS A 171 -4.15 -15.38 6.58
CA HIS A 171 -5.47 -15.94 6.82
C HIS A 171 -6.34 -15.93 5.55
N LEU A 172 -6.47 -14.77 4.88
CA LEU A 172 -7.27 -14.64 3.66
C LEU A 172 -6.71 -15.46 2.50
N ARG A 173 -5.38 -15.65 2.43
CA ARG A 173 -4.80 -16.57 1.45
C ARG A 173 -5.20 -18.03 1.69
N GLN A 174 -5.39 -18.44 2.95
CA GLN A 174 -5.89 -19.77 3.30
C GLN A 174 -7.40 -19.91 3.02
N VAL A 175 -8.17 -18.84 3.24
CA VAL A 175 -9.62 -18.79 2.95
C VAL A 175 -9.90 -18.87 1.44
N GLY A 176 -9.05 -18.25 0.60
CA GLY A 176 -9.21 -18.26 -0.85
C GLY A 176 -10.26 -17.24 -1.32
N VAL A 177 -9.80 -16.00 -1.52
CA VAL A 177 -10.65 -14.84 -1.85
C VAL A 177 -10.46 -14.30 -3.27
N VAL A 178 -9.84 -15.08 -4.15
CA VAL A 178 -9.63 -14.70 -5.56
C VAL A 178 -10.97 -14.45 -6.28
N GLY A 179 -11.06 -13.30 -6.95
CA GLY A 179 -12.26 -12.86 -7.68
C GLY A 179 -13.44 -12.44 -6.77
N LYS A 180 -13.18 -12.16 -5.50
CA LYS A 180 -14.18 -11.73 -4.51
C LYS A 180 -13.79 -10.38 -3.92
N PHE A 181 -14.76 -9.70 -3.34
CA PHE A 181 -14.49 -8.60 -2.42
C PHE A 181 -14.31 -9.13 -1.01
N VAL A 182 -13.47 -8.47 -0.24
CA VAL A 182 -13.41 -8.60 1.21
C VAL A 182 -13.88 -7.27 1.78
N GLU A 183 -14.86 -7.31 2.68
CA GLU A 183 -15.35 -6.11 3.37
C GLU A 183 -15.19 -6.30 4.87
N PHE A 184 -14.52 -5.36 5.51
CA PHE A 184 -14.20 -5.42 6.94
C PHE A 184 -15.33 -4.85 7.77
N PHE A 185 -15.63 -5.51 8.90
CA PHE A 185 -16.66 -5.06 9.82
C PHE A 185 -16.39 -5.53 11.26
N GLY A 186 -17.27 -5.18 12.19
CA GLY A 186 -17.19 -5.56 13.59
C GLY A 186 -16.49 -4.53 14.48
N PRO A 187 -16.61 -4.69 15.82
CA PRO A 187 -16.21 -3.68 16.79
C PRO A 187 -14.70 -3.41 16.78
N GLY A 188 -13.89 -4.38 16.35
CA GLY A 188 -12.44 -4.22 16.24
C GLY A 188 -12.00 -3.24 15.15
N VAL A 189 -12.87 -2.83 14.23
CA VAL A 189 -12.55 -1.85 13.17
C VAL A 189 -12.52 -0.40 13.70
N ALA A 190 -13.37 -0.07 14.68
CA ALA A 190 -13.55 1.30 15.16
C ALA A 190 -12.29 1.86 15.87
N GLN A 191 -11.42 0.98 16.38
CA GLN A 191 -10.14 1.33 17.00
C GLN A 191 -8.99 1.49 16.00
N LEU A 192 -9.14 1.00 14.77
CA LEU A 192 -8.12 1.13 13.72
C LEU A 192 -8.19 2.51 13.08
N SER A 193 -7.06 3.21 13.05
CA SER A 193 -6.95 4.47 12.29
C SER A 193 -7.08 4.20 10.78
N ILE A 194 -7.32 5.25 9.99
CA ILE A 194 -7.32 5.11 8.52
C ILE A 194 -5.99 4.58 8.00
N ALA A 195 -4.88 4.98 8.60
CA ALA A 195 -3.59 4.44 8.21
C ALA A 195 -3.47 2.93 8.50
N ASP A 196 -4.05 2.42 9.58
CA ASP A 196 -4.06 0.99 9.88
C ASP A 196 -4.96 0.22 8.90
N ARG A 197 -6.13 0.78 8.56
CA ARG A 197 -7.05 0.21 7.56
C ARG A 197 -6.42 0.18 6.17
N ALA A 198 -5.78 1.29 5.78
CA ALA A 198 -5.05 1.40 4.52
C ALA A 198 -3.89 0.41 4.43
N THR A 199 -3.14 0.19 5.53
CA THR A 199 -2.13 -0.87 5.59
C THR A 199 -2.73 -2.25 5.30
N ILE A 200 -3.90 -2.57 5.86
CA ILE A 200 -4.61 -3.85 5.61
C ILE A 200 -5.10 -3.96 4.17
N ALA A 201 -5.71 -2.90 3.66
CA ALA A 201 -6.29 -2.84 2.33
C ALA A 201 -5.25 -2.82 1.20
N ASN A 202 -4.08 -2.22 1.47
CA ASN A 202 -2.95 -2.19 0.54
C ASN A 202 -2.54 -3.61 0.12
N MET A 203 -2.46 -4.56 1.06
CA MET A 203 -2.01 -5.93 0.78
C MET A 203 -3.06 -6.82 0.09
N CYS A 204 -4.15 -6.24 -0.45
CA CYS A 204 -5.21 -6.96 -1.14
C CYS A 204 -4.73 -7.92 -2.24
N PRO A 205 -3.81 -7.50 -3.13
CA PRO A 205 -3.26 -8.39 -4.16
C PRO A 205 -2.52 -9.60 -3.57
N GLU A 206 -1.84 -9.44 -2.42
CA GLU A 206 -1.06 -10.51 -1.79
C GLU A 206 -1.95 -11.65 -1.26
N TYR A 207 -3.12 -11.35 -0.70
CA TYR A 207 -4.10 -12.38 -0.34
C TYR A 207 -5.06 -12.73 -1.48
N GLY A 208 -5.16 -11.89 -2.50
CA GLY A 208 -5.73 -12.19 -3.81
C GLY A 208 -7.16 -11.71 -4.03
N ALA A 209 -7.72 -10.89 -3.15
CA ALA A 209 -9.04 -10.31 -3.38
C ALA A 209 -8.99 -9.21 -4.47
N THR A 210 -10.15 -8.81 -4.99
CA THR A 210 -10.23 -7.67 -5.91
C THR A 210 -10.24 -6.35 -5.14
N ALA A 211 -10.94 -6.29 -4.01
CA ALA A 211 -11.03 -5.13 -3.13
C ALA A 211 -11.04 -5.56 -1.66
N ALA A 212 -10.60 -4.66 -0.78
CA ALA A 212 -10.43 -4.86 0.65
C ALA A 212 -11.04 -3.69 1.44
N PHE A 213 -12.37 -3.65 1.45
CA PHE A 213 -13.18 -2.47 1.72
C PHE A 213 -13.40 -2.18 3.19
N PHE A 214 -13.16 -0.93 3.60
CA PHE A 214 -13.55 -0.38 4.90
C PHE A 214 -14.52 0.78 4.68
N PRO A 215 -15.85 0.58 4.84
CA PRO A 215 -16.83 1.64 4.67
C PRO A 215 -16.53 2.92 5.48
N VAL A 216 -16.89 4.07 4.92
CA VAL A 216 -16.64 5.39 5.54
C VAL A 216 -17.39 5.52 6.86
N ASP A 217 -16.67 5.89 7.92
CA ASP A 217 -17.18 6.09 9.28
C ASP A 217 -16.66 7.40 9.90
N GLU A 218 -16.90 7.61 11.19
CA GLU A 218 -16.43 8.80 11.90
C GLU A 218 -14.88 8.88 11.99
N VAL A 219 -14.17 7.74 12.01
CA VAL A 219 -12.69 7.72 11.94
C VAL A 219 -12.22 8.28 10.60
N SER A 220 -12.92 7.94 9.51
CA SER A 220 -12.65 8.44 8.16
C SER A 220 -12.83 9.95 8.09
N ILE A 221 -13.92 10.48 8.63
CA ILE A 221 -14.16 11.94 8.71
C ILE A 221 -13.05 12.64 9.49
N ARG A 222 -12.63 12.09 10.64
CA ARG A 222 -11.51 12.66 11.42
C ARG A 222 -10.20 12.69 10.63
N TYR A 223 -9.92 11.66 9.84
CA TYR A 223 -8.73 11.64 8.98
C TYR A 223 -8.77 12.72 7.90
N LEU A 224 -9.93 12.97 7.29
CA LEU A 224 -10.08 14.08 6.33
C LEU A 224 -9.82 15.45 6.97
N ILE A 225 -10.27 15.66 8.21
CA ILE A 225 -9.95 16.86 8.99
C ILE A 225 -8.43 16.94 9.25
N GLN A 226 -7.82 15.85 9.71
CA GLN A 226 -6.38 15.79 10.02
C GLN A 226 -5.48 16.05 8.81
N THR A 227 -5.90 15.63 7.63
CA THR A 227 -5.19 15.85 6.35
C THR A 227 -5.51 17.20 5.71
N GLY A 228 -6.21 18.09 6.43
CA GLY A 228 -6.47 19.46 5.99
C GLY A 228 -7.46 19.56 4.82
N ARG A 229 -8.39 18.61 4.68
CA ARG A 229 -9.49 18.75 3.72
C ARG A 229 -10.38 19.93 4.13
N ASP A 230 -10.94 20.59 3.13
CA ASP A 230 -11.82 21.75 3.30
C ASP A 230 -13.06 21.42 4.15
N GLU A 231 -13.42 22.31 5.08
CA GLU A 231 -14.49 22.08 6.06
C GLU A 231 -15.87 21.94 5.40
N GLU A 232 -16.17 22.75 4.38
CA GLU A 232 -17.43 22.65 3.63
C GLU A 232 -17.49 21.31 2.88
N LYS A 233 -16.35 20.85 2.34
CA LYS A 233 -16.27 19.51 1.72
C LYS A 233 -16.60 18.39 2.68
N ILE A 234 -15.99 18.40 3.85
CA ILE A 234 -16.20 17.38 4.88
C ILE A 234 -17.67 17.32 5.30
N LYS A 235 -18.31 18.49 5.45
CA LYS A 235 -19.72 18.58 5.82
C LYS A 235 -20.63 17.92 4.81
N HIS A 236 -20.48 18.21 3.51
CA HIS A 236 -21.32 17.57 2.50
C HIS A 236 -20.97 16.09 2.29
N ILE A 237 -19.69 15.67 2.43
CA ILE A 237 -19.27 14.26 2.39
C ILE A 237 -20.08 13.46 3.41
N LYS A 238 -20.06 13.88 4.69
CA LYS A 238 -20.78 13.18 5.75
C LYS A 238 -22.30 13.20 5.51
N ASN A 239 -22.85 14.37 5.18
CA ASN A 239 -24.29 14.52 4.96
C ASN A 239 -24.79 13.65 3.81
N TYR A 240 -24.05 13.62 2.69
CA TYR A 240 -24.34 12.78 1.55
C TYR A 240 -24.35 11.30 1.92
N LEU A 241 -23.26 10.81 2.53
CA LEU A 241 -23.10 9.40 2.88
C LEU A 241 -24.17 8.94 3.89
N VAL A 242 -24.54 9.77 4.87
CA VAL A 242 -25.65 9.48 5.78
C VAL A 242 -26.97 9.40 5.03
N THR A 243 -27.24 10.37 4.14
CA THR A 243 -28.51 10.46 3.41
C THR A 243 -28.71 9.27 2.46
N VAL A 244 -27.65 8.81 1.79
CA VAL A 244 -27.70 7.69 0.84
C VAL A 244 -27.52 6.31 1.51
N GLY A 245 -27.28 6.27 2.84
CA GLY A 245 -27.11 5.02 3.59
C GLY A 245 -25.74 4.35 3.42
N MET A 246 -24.69 5.12 3.13
CA MET A 246 -23.30 4.66 2.96
C MET A 246 -22.35 5.16 4.07
N PHE A 247 -22.88 5.73 5.16
CA PHE A 247 -22.10 6.10 6.34
C PHE A 247 -22.22 5.02 7.42
N ARG A 248 -21.07 4.50 7.86
CA ARG A 248 -20.95 3.29 8.68
C ARG A 248 -20.80 3.61 10.16
N ASP A 249 -21.49 2.83 11.00
CA ASP A 249 -21.14 2.64 12.41
C ASP A 249 -20.71 1.19 12.65
N PHE A 250 -19.40 0.95 12.77
CA PHE A 250 -18.83 -0.37 13.02
C PHE A 250 -19.17 -0.97 14.40
N ASN A 251 -19.70 -0.16 15.33
CA ASN A 251 -20.17 -0.64 16.62
C ASN A 251 -21.66 -1.03 16.60
N ASN A 252 -22.37 -0.74 15.50
CA ASN A 252 -23.78 -1.07 15.35
C ASN A 252 -23.95 -2.34 14.50
N ALA A 253 -24.04 -3.50 15.15
CA ALA A 253 -24.23 -4.78 14.49
C ALA A 253 -25.54 -4.88 13.68
N SER A 254 -26.58 -4.10 14.01
CA SER A 254 -27.83 -4.08 13.22
C SER A 254 -27.66 -3.52 11.81
N GLN A 255 -26.54 -2.85 11.60
CA GLN A 255 -26.16 -2.22 10.35
C GLN A 255 -25.30 -3.18 9.50
N ASP A 256 -24.78 -4.29 10.05
CA ASP A 256 -23.89 -5.23 9.35
C ASP A 256 -24.55 -5.82 8.09
N PRO A 257 -23.87 -5.80 6.93
CA PRO A 257 -24.40 -6.39 5.70
C PRO A 257 -24.56 -7.91 5.77
N ASP A 258 -25.46 -8.43 4.92
CA ASP A 258 -25.57 -9.87 4.67
C ASP A 258 -24.48 -10.35 3.71
N PHE A 259 -23.31 -10.69 4.27
CA PHE A 259 -22.16 -11.18 3.50
C PHE A 259 -22.37 -12.60 2.96
N THR A 260 -21.65 -12.96 1.90
CA THR A 260 -21.68 -14.32 1.34
C THR A 260 -21.17 -15.36 2.35
N GLN A 261 -20.12 -14.98 3.09
CA GLN A 261 -19.54 -15.76 4.19
C GLN A 261 -18.83 -14.78 5.12
N VAL A 262 -18.85 -15.07 6.41
CA VAL A 262 -18.07 -14.33 7.42
C VAL A 262 -16.86 -15.15 7.86
N VAL A 263 -15.72 -14.48 7.94
CA VAL A 263 -14.50 -14.97 8.59
C VAL A 263 -14.11 -13.99 9.70
N GLU A 264 -13.48 -14.47 10.76
CA GLU A 264 -13.23 -13.67 11.96
C GLU A 264 -11.74 -13.65 12.31
N LEU A 265 -11.28 -12.51 12.84
CA LEU A 265 -9.98 -12.36 13.48
C LEU A 265 -10.16 -11.65 14.82
N ASP A 266 -9.79 -12.33 15.90
CA ASP A 266 -9.58 -11.70 17.20
C ASP A 266 -8.19 -11.06 17.24
N LEU A 267 -8.15 -9.74 17.35
CA LEU A 267 -6.94 -8.94 17.36
C LEU A 267 -6.04 -9.25 18.56
N HIS A 268 -6.55 -9.84 19.64
CA HIS A 268 -5.74 -10.31 20.76
C HIS A 268 -4.79 -11.47 20.37
N THR A 269 -5.14 -12.23 19.33
CA THR A 269 -4.31 -13.35 18.82
C THR A 269 -3.14 -12.89 17.95
N VAL A 270 -3.12 -11.60 17.59
CA VAL A 270 -2.03 -11.03 16.79
C VAL A 270 -0.79 -10.89 17.66
N VAL A 271 0.34 -11.33 17.13
CA VAL A 271 1.65 -11.26 17.78
C VAL A 271 2.62 -10.51 16.86
N PRO A 272 3.64 -9.83 17.40
CA PRO A 272 4.71 -9.28 16.60
C PRO A 272 5.28 -10.34 15.65
N CYS A 273 5.32 -10.05 14.36
CA CYS A 273 5.66 -11.01 13.32
C CYS A 273 6.37 -10.36 12.13
N CYS A 274 6.95 -11.22 11.30
CA CYS A 274 7.49 -10.88 9.99
C CYS A 274 6.92 -11.88 8.97
N SER A 275 7.14 -11.65 7.67
CA SER A 275 6.78 -12.61 6.63
C SER A 275 7.96 -12.94 5.74
N GLY A 276 8.18 -14.23 5.49
CA GLY A 276 9.28 -14.66 4.66
C GLY A 276 9.74 -16.11 4.87
N PRO A 277 10.89 -16.47 4.25
CA PRO A 277 11.84 -15.58 3.60
C PRO A 277 11.52 -15.24 2.14
N LYS A 278 10.49 -15.85 1.52
CA LYS A 278 10.26 -15.73 0.07
C LYS A 278 8.84 -15.34 -0.37
N ARG A 279 7.87 -15.27 0.54
CA ARG A 279 6.48 -14.90 0.19
C ARG A 279 5.80 -14.03 1.27
N PRO A 280 4.88 -13.14 0.90
CA PRO A 280 4.15 -12.28 1.85
C PRO A 280 3.28 -13.01 2.88
N GLN A 281 2.70 -14.15 2.49
CA GLN A 281 1.83 -14.96 3.36
C GLN A 281 2.58 -15.90 4.32
N ASP A 282 3.91 -16.00 4.20
CA ASP A 282 4.75 -16.85 5.05
C ASP A 282 5.02 -16.17 6.41
N LYS A 283 3.96 -15.89 7.19
CA LYS A 283 4.06 -15.26 8.52
C LYS A 283 4.89 -16.12 9.47
N VAL A 284 5.86 -15.49 10.13
CA VAL A 284 6.72 -16.03 11.19
C VAL A 284 6.64 -15.09 12.38
N ALA A 285 6.30 -15.60 13.57
CA ALA A 285 6.33 -14.79 14.79
C ALA A 285 7.76 -14.31 15.07
N VAL A 286 7.93 -13.08 15.57
CA VAL A 286 9.25 -12.51 15.91
C VAL A 286 9.99 -13.43 16.89
N SER A 287 9.27 -14.04 17.85
CA SER A 287 9.80 -15.02 18.80
C SER A 287 10.39 -16.28 18.15
N GLU A 288 9.89 -16.67 16.97
CA GLU A 288 10.29 -17.89 16.26
C GLU A 288 11.23 -17.62 15.07
N MET A 289 11.52 -16.35 14.75
CA MET A 289 12.28 -16.00 13.54
C MET A 289 13.63 -16.70 13.43
N LYS A 290 14.39 -16.77 14.54
CA LYS A 290 15.69 -17.45 14.55
C LYS A 290 15.55 -18.94 14.20
N LYS A 291 14.63 -19.64 14.87
CA LYS A 291 14.37 -21.07 14.69
C LYS A 291 13.85 -21.37 13.28
N ASP A 292 12.93 -20.55 12.78
CA ASP A 292 12.40 -20.68 11.42
C ASP A 292 13.49 -20.50 10.37
N PHE A 293 14.34 -19.48 10.52
CA PHE A 293 15.46 -19.25 9.60
C PHE A 293 16.50 -20.38 9.64
N GLU A 294 16.91 -20.84 10.82
CA GLU A 294 17.83 -21.97 10.97
C GLU A 294 17.26 -23.26 10.35
N SER A 295 15.95 -23.48 10.47
CA SER A 295 15.24 -24.58 9.81
C SER A 295 15.26 -24.41 8.28
N CYS A 296 15.03 -23.19 7.79
CA CYS A 296 15.08 -22.87 6.36
C CYS A 296 16.47 -23.08 5.76
N LEU A 297 17.57 -22.91 6.51
CA LEU A 297 18.93 -23.16 5.99
C LEU A 297 19.06 -24.57 5.42
N GLY A 298 18.58 -25.58 6.14
CA GLY A 298 18.72 -26.98 5.76
C GLY A 298 17.62 -27.54 4.87
N ALA A 299 16.45 -26.92 4.85
CA ALA A 299 15.30 -27.44 4.13
C ALA A 299 15.53 -27.42 2.61
N LYS A 300 14.90 -28.38 1.91
CA LYS A 300 14.94 -28.48 0.44
C LYS A 300 14.59 -27.14 -0.19
N GLN A 301 15.29 -26.78 -1.27
CA GLN A 301 15.08 -25.53 -1.98
C GLN A 301 13.59 -25.33 -2.32
N GLY A 302 13.04 -24.23 -1.81
CA GLY A 302 11.62 -23.88 -1.93
C GLY A 302 11.33 -22.58 -1.19
N PHE A 303 10.06 -22.26 -0.93
CA PHE A 303 9.71 -21.02 -0.22
C PHE A 303 10.30 -20.93 1.20
N LYS A 304 10.40 -22.08 1.89
CA LYS A 304 10.93 -22.22 3.26
C LYS A 304 12.22 -23.06 3.29
N GLY A 305 13.05 -22.97 2.25
CA GLY A 305 14.29 -23.74 2.18
C GLY A 305 15.36 -23.15 1.27
N PHE A 306 16.59 -23.18 1.76
CA PHE A 306 17.80 -22.70 1.09
C PHE A 306 18.74 -23.83 0.64
N ASN A 307 18.52 -25.07 1.09
CA ASN A 307 19.31 -26.25 0.73
C ASN A 307 20.83 -26.11 1.04
N ILE A 308 21.15 -25.53 2.20
CA ILE A 308 22.52 -25.39 2.70
C ILE A 308 22.89 -26.64 3.52
N ALA A 309 23.98 -27.29 3.11
CA ALA A 309 24.54 -28.45 3.78
C ALA A 309 24.88 -28.14 5.25
N LEU A 310 24.73 -29.13 6.14
CA LEU A 310 24.79 -28.93 7.60
C LEU A 310 26.14 -28.34 8.05
N ASP A 311 27.22 -28.81 7.45
CA ASP A 311 28.60 -28.37 7.66
C ASP A 311 28.84 -26.90 7.26
N ARG A 312 28.05 -26.38 6.32
CA ARG A 312 28.14 -25.00 5.83
C ARG A 312 27.24 -24.00 6.55
N ARG A 313 26.33 -24.45 7.42
CA ARG A 313 25.39 -23.53 8.11
C ARG A 313 26.10 -22.60 9.10
N GLY A 314 27.32 -22.97 9.53
CA GLY A 314 28.20 -22.15 10.34
C GLY A 314 29.15 -21.25 9.55
N ASP A 315 29.03 -21.16 8.22
CA ASP A 315 29.92 -20.38 7.37
C ASP A 315 29.98 -18.90 7.82
N ARG A 316 31.21 -18.38 7.87
CA ARG A 316 31.52 -16.99 8.21
C ARG A 316 32.53 -16.44 7.22
N VAL A 317 32.29 -15.24 6.72
CA VAL A 317 33.17 -14.58 5.74
C VAL A 317 33.59 -13.22 6.27
N LYS A 318 34.90 -13.02 6.40
CA LYS A 318 35.49 -11.73 6.77
C LYS A 318 35.57 -10.81 5.55
N PHE A 319 35.38 -9.53 5.77
CA PHE A 319 35.53 -8.49 4.74
C PHE A 319 35.90 -7.16 5.37
N VAL A 320 36.53 -6.29 4.58
CA VAL A 320 36.89 -4.93 5.00
C VAL A 320 35.86 -3.94 4.43
N HIS A 321 35.36 -3.05 5.28
CA HIS A 321 34.51 -1.94 4.88
C HIS A 321 34.98 -0.65 5.55
N ASN A 322 35.30 0.38 4.76
CA ASN A 322 35.86 1.65 5.23
C ASN A 322 37.06 1.47 6.20
N GLY A 323 37.96 0.53 5.88
CA GLY A 323 39.17 0.26 6.66
C GLY A 323 38.94 -0.51 7.97
N SER A 324 37.72 -0.97 8.25
CA SER A 324 37.39 -1.82 9.41
C SER A 324 37.02 -3.24 8.98
N ASP A 325 37.50 -4.23 9.74
CA ASP A 325 37.16 -5.64 9.54
C ASP A 325 35.76 -5.97 10.08
N PHE A 326 34.97 -6.68 9.27
CA PHE A 326 33.65 -7.18 9.62
C PHE A 326 33.51 -8.65 9.22
N GLU A 327 32.45 -9.28 9.71
CA GLU A 327 32.11 -10.66 9.41
C GLU A 327 30.64 -10.76 8.99
N LEU A 328 30.39 -11.49 7.90
CA LEU A 328 29.05 -11.93 7.49
C LEU A 328 28.87 -13.40 7.81
N THR A 329 27.68 -13.72 8.29
CA THR A 329 27.19 -15.09 8.51
C THR A 329 25.84 -15.27 7.84
N HIS A 330 25.37 -16.50 7.72
CA HIS A 330 23.96 -16.73 7.41
C HIS A 330 23.05 -15.98 8.40
N GLY A 331 22.04 -15.28 7.87
CA GLY A 331 21.12 -14.45 8.65
C GLY A 331 21.62 -13.02 8.92
N SER A 332 22.82 -12.65 8.47
CA SER A 332 23.28 -11.27 8.56
C SER A 332 22.40 -10.32 7.75
N VAL A 333 21.88 -9.29 8.39
CA VAL A 333 21.12 -8.21 7.74
C VAL A 333 22.09 -7.35 6.93
N VAL A 334 21.88 -7.28 5.62
CA VAL A 334 22.67 -6.44 4.69
C VAL A 334 21.86 -5.27 4.12
N ILE A 335 20.53 -5.38 4.14
CA ILE A 335 19.58 -4.34 3.75
C ILE A 335 18.56 -4.20 4.89
N ALA A 336 18.33 -2.96 5.34
CA ALA A 336 17.30 -2.61 6.31
C ALA A 336 16.63 -1.31 5.86
N ALA A 337 15.50 -1.43 5.17
CA ALA A 337 14.81 -0.32 4.53
C ALA A 337 13.44 -0.08 5.17
N ILE A 338 13.18 1.15 5.61
CA ILE A 338 11.82 1.63 5.88
C ILE A 338 11.31 2.22 4.56
N THR A 339 10.42 1.50 3.89
CA THR A 339 9.94 1.77 2.53
C THR A 339 8.49 1.31 2.38
N SER A 340 7.95 1.48 1.18
CA SER A 340 6.57 1.18 0.78
C SER A 340 5.51 2.09 1.40
N CYS A 341 4.61 2.57 0.54
CA CYS A 341 3.38 3.26 0.95
C CYS A 341 2.60 2.48 2.01
N THR A 342 2.64 1.14 2.00
CA THR A 342 1.98 0.25 2.98
C THR A 342 2.20 0.69 4.43
N ASN A 343 3.41 1.16 4.77
CA ASN A 343 3.78 1.52 6.14
C ASN A 343 4.21 2.99 6.28
N THR A 344 4.72 3.64 5.22
CA THR A 344 5.17 5.04 5.32
C THR A 344 4.02 6.02 5.48
N SER A 345 2.82 5.66 5.01
CA SER A 345 1.60 6.44 5.21
C SER A 345 1.03 6.31 6.63
N ASN A 346 1.68 5.54 7.51
CA ASN A 346 1.18 5.24 8.85
C ASN A 346 2.07 5.89 9.93
N PRO A 347 1.65 7.04 10.49
CA PRO A 347 2.39 7.73 11.53
C PRO A 347 2.69 6.87 12.76
N SER A 348 1.84 5.88 13.09
CA SER A 348 2.03 5.03 14.27
C SER A 348 3.34 4.23 14.18
N VAL A 349 3.61 3.58 13.04
CA VAL A 349 4.84 2.80 12.84
C VAL A 349 6.03 3.69 12.49
N MET A 350 5.82 4.81 11.81
CA MET A 350 6.89 5.76 11.48
C MET A 350 7.43 6.49 12.73
N LEU A 351 6.54 6.99 13.59
CA LEU A 351 6.93 7.56 14.88
C LEU A 351 7.42 6.47 15.83
N GLY A 352 6.81 5.28 15.81
CA GLY A 352 7.30 4.12 16.57
C GLY A 352 8.77 3.79 16.24
N ALA A 353 9.13 3.78 14.95
CA ALA A 353 10.50 3.58 14.50
C ALA A 353 11.45 4.70 14.99
N GLY A 354 11.01 5.97 14.90
CA GLY A 354 11.79 7.11 15.39
C GLY A 354 12.00 7.11 16.91
N LEU A 355 10.97 6.76 17.68
CA LEU A 355 11.05 6.65 19.14
C LEU A 355 11.94 5.49 19.58
N LEU A 356 11.89 4.35 18.87
CA LEU A 356 12.80 3.24 19.10
C LEU A 356 14.25 3.64 18.77
N ALA A 357 14.47 4.35 17.65
CA ALA A 357 15.79 4.86 17.29
C ALA A 357 16.35 5.82 18.35
N LYS A 358 15.53 6.77 18.84
CA LYS A 358 15.93 7.67 19.92
C LYS A 358 16.35 6.89 21.17
N LYS A 359 15.52 5.97 21.64
CA LYS A 359 15.83 5.13 22.82
C LYS A 359 17.08 4.28 22.62
N ALA A 360 17.29 3.75 21.42
CA ALA A 360 18.47 2.96 21.09
C ALA A 360 19.75 3.80 21.12
N VAL A 361 19.72 5.02 20.58
CA VAL A 361 20.84 5.99 20.63
C VAL A 361 21.12 6.40 22.07
N ASP A 362 20.10 6.73 22.85
CA ASP A 362 20.24 7.08 24.28
C ASP A 362 20.82 5.90 25.10
N ALA A 363 20.57 4.66 24.67
CA ALA A 363 21.13 3.44 25.24
C ALA A 363 22.53 3.08 24.69
N GLY A 364 23.13 3.90 23.81
CA GLY A 364 24.46 3.67 23.25
C GLY A 364 24.54 2.63 22.13
N LEU A 365 23.40 2.22 21.55
CA LEU A 365 23.37 1.28 20.44
C LEU A 365 23.70 1.96 19.11
N THR A 366 24.33 1.20 18.21
CA THR A 366 24.66 1.65 16.85
C THR A 366 24.37 0.57 15.81
N VAL A 367 24.17 0.98 14.56
CA VAL A 367 24.04 0.07 13.41
C VAL A 367 25.39 -0.07 12.72
N LYS A 368 25.81 -1.30 12.43
CA LYS A 368 27.07 -1.59 11.73
C LYS A 368 27.12 -0.85 10.38
N PRO A 369 28.26 -0.25 10.02
CA PRO A 369 28.29 0.74 8.95
C PRO A 369 28.11 0.20 7.53
N TYR A 370 28.38 -1.09 7.32
CA TYR A 370 28.19 -1.75 6.04
C TYR A 370 26.72 -2.06 5.71
N ILE A 371 25.82 -1.99 6.69
CA ILE A 371 24.40 -2.30 6.47
C ILE A 371 23.80 -1.17 5.62
N LYS A 372 23.19 -1.53 4.48
CA LYS A 372 22.51 -0.57 3.61
C LYS A 372 21.17 -0.18 4.24
N THR A 373 21.21 0.79 5.16
CA THR A 373 20.01 1.38 5.77
C THR A 373 19.42 2.47 4.89
N SER A 374 18.09 2.51 4.77
CA SER A 374 17.38 3.55 4.00
C SER A 374 16.01 3.87 4.60
N LEU A 375 15.57 5.11 4.39
CA LEU A 375 14.23 5.61 4.71
C LEU A 375 13.70 6.28 3.44
N SER A 376 12.59 5.78 2.92
CA SER A 376 11.98 6.24 1.67
C SER A 376 10.50 6.52 1.91
N PRO A 377 10.15 7.69 2.47
CA PRO A 377 8.76 8.08 2.71
C PRO A 377 7.99 8.21 1.40
N GLY A 378 6.69 7.93 1.47
CA GLY A 378 5.75 8.14 0.36
C GLY A 378 4.98 9.42 0.45
#